data_AF-A0A5K0Y3C1-F1
#
_entry.id   AF-A0A5K0Y3C1-F1
#
_cell.length_a   1.000
_cell.length_b   1.000
_cell.length_c   1.000
_cell.angle_alpha   90.00
_cell.angle_beta   90.00
_cell.angle_gamma   90.00
#
_symmetry.space_group_name_H-M   'P 1'
#
loop_
_entity.id
_entity.type
_entity.pdbx_description
1 polymer ?
#
loop_
_entity_poly.entity_id
_entity_poly.type
_entity_poly.pdbx_seq_one_letter_code
_entity_poly.pdbx_strand_id
1 'polypeptide(L)' 'ADLSKVDRQKTPWLLVLMHAPWYNSNWAHQGEGDKMMSSMEPLLYAANVDIVLAGHVHAYERS' A
#
# COMPACT_ATOMS: atom_id res chain seq x y z
N ALA A 1 16.03 3.33 9.18
CA ALA A 1 14.68 2.72 9.18
C ALA A 1 14.68 1.52 8.22
N ASP A 2 13.54 0.87 7.96
CA ASP A 2 13.46 -0.33 7.11
C ASP A 2 13.66 -0.02 5.61
N LEU A 3 12.81 0.86 5.03
CA LEU A 3 12.88 1.27 3.62
C LEU A 3 14.25 1.83 3.21
N SER A 4 14.95 2.52 4.11
CA SER A 4 16.28 3.07 3.84
C SER A 4 17.38 2.00 3.67
N LYS A 5 17.09 0.73 3.98
CA LYS A 5 18.02 -0.40 3.83
C LYS A 5 17.80 -1.20 2.54
N VAL A 6 16.74 -0.90 1.79
CA VAL A 6 16.41 -1.62 0.56
C VAL A 6 17.39 -1.26 -0.54
N ASP A 7 18.08 -2.26 -1.08
CA ASP A 7 18.99 -2.14 -2.22
C ASP A 7 18.25 -2.59 -3.49
N ARG A 8 17.77 -1.63 -4.29
CA ARG A 8 16.98 -1.90 -5.49
C ARG A 8 17.77 -2.58 -6.62
N GLN A 9 19.11 -2.66 -6.54
CA GLN A 9 19.89 -3.48 -7.48
C GLN A 9 19.82 -4.96 -7.13
N LYS A 10 19.67 -5.30 -5.84
CA LYS A 10 19.54 -6.69 -5.37
C LYS A 10 18.10 -7.15 -5.28
N THR A 11 17.21 -6.27 -4.81
CA THR A 11 15.77 -6.51 -4.67
C THR A 11 15.02 -5.46 -5.50
N PRO A 12 14.88 -5.68 -6.82
CA PRO A 12 14.33 -4.67 -7.72
C PRO A 12 12.85 -4.38 -7.46
N TRP A 13 12.12 -5.38 -6.98
CA TRP A 13 10.72 -5.29 -6.62
C TRP A 13 10.53 -5.03 -5.12
N LEU A 14 9.80 -3.98 -4.79
CA LEU A 14 9.39 -3.61 -3.45
C LEU A 14 7.86 -3.69 -3.36
N LEU A 15 7.38 -4.65 -2.57
CA LEU A 15 5.96 -4.88 -2.35
C LEU A 15 5.59 -4.48 -0.93
N VAL A 16 4.39 -3.95 -0.76
CA VAL A 16 3.79 -3.68 0.55
C VAL A 16 2.55 -4.53 0.73
N LEU A 17 2.44 -5.16 1.91
CA LEU A 17 1.22 -5.83 2.34
C LEU A 17 0.58 -5.01 3.46
N MET A 18 -0.72 -4.77 3.36
CA MET A 18 -1.53 -4.16 4.40
C MET A 18 -2.91 -4.80 4.47
N HIS A 19 -3.65 -4.59 5.57
CA HIS A 19 -4.98 -5.19 5.70
C HIS A 19 -6.04 -4.39 4.96
N ALA A 20 -6.25 -3.12 5.33
CA ALA A 20 -7.29 -2.25 4.76
C ALA A 20 -6.77 -1.51 3.52
N PRO A 21 -7.47 -1.55 2.37
CA PRO A 21 -7.09 -0.82 1.17
C PRO A 21 -7.33 0.69 1.33
N TRP A 22 -6.44 1.49 0.75
CA TRP A 22 -6.62 2.96 0.67
C TRP A 22 -7.48 3.36 -0.53
N TYR A 23 -7.27 2.68 -1.65
CA TYR A 23 -8.07 2.85 -2.86
C TYR A 23 -9.04 1.68 -2.97
N ASN A 24 -10.32 1.95 -2.72
CA ASN A 24 -11.42 0.98 -2.74
C ASN A 24 -12.68 1.65 -3.27
N SER A 25 -13.26 1.12 -4.35
CA SER A 25 -14.51 1.64 -4.94
C SER A 25 -15.76 0.84 -4.54
N ASN A 26 -15.61 -0.23 -3.76
CA ASN A 26 -16.73 -0.95 -3.16
C ASN A 26 -17.41 -0.09 -2.08
N TRP A 27 -18.69 -0.36 -1.82
CA TRP A 27 -19.43 0.33 -0.76
C TRP A 27 -18.93 -0.04 0.65
N ALA A 28 -18.52 -1.29 0.85
CA ALA A 28 -18.00 -1.75 2.13
C ALA A 28 -16.62 -1.15 2.42
N HIS A 29 -16.41 -0.69 3.65
CA HIS A 29 -15.13 -0.21 4.17
C HIS A 29 -14.54 1.03 3.46
N GLN A 30 -15.38 1.90 2.88
CA GLN A 30 -14.93 3.18 2.32
C GLN A 30 -14.34 4.08 3.40
N GLY A 31 -13.19 4.69 3.11
CA GLY A 31 -12.54 5.68 3.99
C GLY A 31 -11.88 5.11 5.26
N GLU A 32 -12.01 3.81 5.54
CA GLU A 32 -11.43 3.21 6.75
C GLU A 32 -9.89 3.31 6.79
N GLY A 33 -9.24 3.36 5.61
CA GLY A 33 -7.79 3.47 5.45
C GLY A 33 -7.22 4.89 5.48
N ASP A 34 -8.06 5.94 5.46
CA ASP A 34 -7.63 7.32 5.12
C ASP A 34 -6.56 7.88 6.06
N LYS A 35 -6.66 7.60 7.36
CA LYS A 35 -5.67 8.07 8.34
C LYS A 35 -4.30 7.41 8.13
N MET A 36 -4.29 6.12 7.78
CA MET A 36 -3.06 5.39 7.49
C MET A 36 -2.47 5.87 6.15
N MET A 37 -3.33 6.03 5.12
CA MET A 37 -2.95 6.60 3.82
C MET A 37 -2.27 7.96 3.99
N SER A 38 -2.93 8.91 4.65
CA SER A 38 -2.37 10.25 4.88
C SER A 38 -1.02 10.24 5.62
N SER A 39 -0.77 9.23 6.46
CA SER A 39 0.46 9.13 7.25
C SER A 39 1.59 8.40 6.52
N MET A 40 1.26 7.41 5.68
CA MET A 40 2.23 6.47 5.12
C MET A 40 2.41 6.58 3.61
N GLU A 41 1.39 7.01 2.87
CA GLU A 41 1.46 7.11 1.41
C GLU A 41 2.63 7.97 0.91
N PRO A 42 2.91 9.17 1.48
CA PRO A 42 4.06 9.96 1.03
C PRO A 42 5.40 9.23 1.21
N LEU A 43 5.53 8.43 2.27
CA LEU A 43 6.73 7.64 2.55
C LEU A 43 6.87 6.47 1.56
N LEU A 44 5.79 5.72 1.31
CA LEU A 44 5.81 4.59 0.39
C LEU A 44 5.97 5.04 -1.07
N TYR A 45 5.39 6.19 -1.42
CA TYR A 45 5.59 6.85 -2.70
C TYR A 45 7.05 7.26 -2.89
N ALA A 46 7.66 7.92 -1.89
CA ALA A 46 9.08 8.30 -1.94
C ALA A 46 10.05 7.10 -2.01
N ALA A 47 9.64 5.93 -1.53
CA ALA A 47 10.39 4.68 -1.65
C ALA A 47 10.17 3.93 -2.98
N ASN A 48 9.34 4.48 -3.89
CA ASN A 48 8.94 3.88 -5.16
C ASN A 48 8.43 2.44 -4.98
N VAL A 49 7.51 2.21 -4.05
CA VAL A 49 6.83 0.90 -3.92
C VAL A 49 6.16 0.53 -5.23
N ASP A 50 6.34 -0.71 -5.68
CA ASP A 50 5.84 -1.15 -7.00
C ASP A 50 4.40 -1.68 -6.93
N ILE A 51 4.06 -2.45 -5.89
CA ILE A 51 2.75 -3.07 -5.72
C ILE A 51 2.34 -3.03 -4.23
N VAL A 52 1.08 -2.68 -3.99
CA VAL A 52 0.41 -2.87 -2.71
C VAL A 52 -0.60 -4.02 -2.85
N LEU A 53 -0.53 -4.98 -1.93
CA LEU A 53 -1.55 -6.02 -1.79
C LEU A 53 -2.32 -5.76 -0.51
N ALA A 54 -3.65 -5.68 -0.62
CA ALA A 54 -4.55 -5.45 0.49
C ALA A 54 -5.71 -6.46 0.49
N GLY A 55 -6.31 -6.67 1.66
CA GLY A 55 -7.46 -7.55 1.87
C GLY A 55 -8.65 -6.74 2.40
N HIS A 56 -9.25 -7.23 3.49
CA HIS A 56 -10.34 -6.59 4.25
C HIS A 56 -11.68 -6.50 3.50
N VAL A 57 -11.69 -5.93 2.31
CA VAL A 57 -12.85 -5.90 1.42
C VAL A 57 -13.00 -7.26 0.75
N HIS A 58 -14.15 -7.91 0.89
CA HIS A 58 -14.42 -9.22 0.31
C HIS A 58 -14.79 -9.14 -1.18
N ALA A 59 -13.93 -8.50 -1.97
CA ALA A 59 -14.02 -8.37 -3.42
C ALA A 59 -12.61 -8.31 -4.03
N TYR A 60 -12.52 -8.46 -5.35
CA TYR A 60 -11.26 -8.21 -6.09
C TYR A 60 -11.34 -6.87 -6.81
N GLU A 61 -10.31 -6.05 -6.66
CA GLU A 61 -10.17 -4.74 -7.31
C GLU A 61 -8.70 -4.47 -7.69
N ARG A 62 -8.45 -3.71 -8.76
CA ARG A 62 -7.11 -3.31 -9.21
C ARG A 62 -7.12 -1.90 -9.81
N SER A 63 -6.26 -1.02 -9.32
CA SER A 63 -6.01 0.34 -9.86
C SER A 63 -4.98 0.37 -10.99
#